data_AF-A0A1S8XQ18-F1
#
_entry.id   AF-A0A1S8XQ18-F1
#
_cell.length_a   1.000
_cell.length_b   1.000
_cell.length_c   1.000
_cell.angle_alpha   90.00
_cell.angle_beta   90.00
_cell.angle_gamma   90.00
#
_symmetry.space_group_name_H-M   'P 1'
#
loop_
_entity.id
_entity.type
_entity.pdbx_description
1 polymer ?
#
loop_
_entity_poly.entity_id
_entity_poly.type
_entity_poly.pdbx_seq_one_letter_code
_entity_poly.pdbx_strand_id
1 'polypeptide(L)'
;MGRLASAYGQAVAAHRQARERLDRARRWMGAPGPAAPTAADVVARLAAVGGRLAAPAPGVTALTGAPAPIRVGEATTLDGGFPVLVPLGGGCHLTVDADARDPRVGELLRAVVLRLLATAPPGTVRVAGIDTVAFGATFLPLRPLLDAGVLAPTATTAAEVAALLDSAERHARAAQEADPAARELLVLVVAAAPGPRELARLAALTHAGASAAVCVLLAGHRAASPGGAGQQSPAGSDAPPPGAATALRLMQRYAHVGDPPGHPFSADGSGLAAPVVLDGDLPPATVAALAAHLAPA
;
A
#
# COMPACT_ATOMS: atom_id res chain seq x y z
N MET A 1 38.07 -70.60 6.08
CA MET A 1 37.14 -70.35 7.22
C MET A 1 37.06 -68.87 7.64
N GLY A 2 38.18 -68.14 7.84
CA GLY A 2 38.14 -66.76 8.39
C GLY A 2 37.49 -65.64 7.56
N ARG A 3 37.51 -65.72 6.21
CA ARG A 3 36.91 -64.68 5.34
C ARG A 3 35.38 -64.69 5.33
N LEU A 4 34.76 -65.87 5.42
CA LEU A 4 33.29 -66.01 5.48
C LEU A 4 32.74 -65.52 6.83
N ALA A 5 33.44 -65.81 7.92
CA ALA A 5 33.08 -65.29 9.25
C ALA A 5 33.18 -63.76 9.32
N SER A 6 34.21 -63.17 8.70
CA SER A 6 34.37 -61.71 8.60
C SER A 6 33.27 -61.06 7.74
N ALA A 7 32.98 -61.61 6.56
CA ALA A 7 31.92 -61.11 5.68
C ALA A 7 30.52 -61.21 6.33
N TYR A 8 30.25 -62.31 7.05
CA TYR A 8 29.01 -62.45 7.81
C TYR A 8 28.91 -61.43 8.96
N GLY A 9 30.01 -61.20 9.69
CA GLY A 9 30.07 -60.18 10.73
C GLY A 9 29.82 -58.77 10.20
N GLN A 10 30.38 -58.44 9.03
CA GLN A 10 30.15 -57.17 8.35
C GLN A 10 28.69 -57.02 7.90
N ALA A 11 28.09 -58.08 7.35
CA ALA A 11 26.68 -58.07 6.93
C ALA A 11 25.73 -57.87 8.13
N VAL A 12 26.00 -58.52 9.27
CA VAL A 12 25.21 -58.35 10.50
C VAL A 12 25.36 -56.94 11.06
N ALA A 13 26.57 -56.38 11.06
CA ALA A 13 26.80 -55.00 11.50
C ALA A 13 26.06 -53.98 10.60
N ALA A 14 26.14 -54.15 9.28
CA ALA A 14 25.42 -53.31 8.32
C ALA A 14 23.91 -53.40 8.49
N HIS A 15 23.36 -54.61 8.74
CA HIS A 15 21.94 -54.79 9.01
C HIS A 15 21.48 -54.08 10.29
N ARG A 16 22.25 -54.18 11.38
CA ARG A 16 21.95 -53.47 12.63
C ARG A 16 21.96 -51.95 12.43
N GLN A 17 22.97 -51.43 11.73
CA GLN A 17 23.06 -50.01 11.42
C GLN A 17 21.90 -49.54 10.53
N ALA A 18 21.47 -50.35 9.56
CA ALA A 18 20.31 -50.05 8.73
C ALA A 18 19.00 -50.01 9.54
N ARG A 19 18.81 -50.95 10.48
CA ARG A 19 17.66 -50.95 11.39
C ARG A 19 17.63 -49.71 12.28
N GLU A 20 18.76 -49.34 12.87
CA GLU A 20 18.86 -48.14 13.70
C GLU A 20 18.60 -46.84 12.93
N ARG A 21 19.00 -46.78 11.65
CA ARG A 21 18.69 -45.65 10.76
C ARG A 21 17.19 -45.60 10.45
N LEU A 22 16.58 -46.75 10.14
CA LEU A 22 15.15 -46.84 9.88
C LEU A 22 14.31 -46.48 11.11
N ASP A 23 14.69 -46.95 12.29
CA ASP A 23 13.97 -46.64 13.53
C ASP A 23 14.13 -45.17 13.93
N ARG A 24 15.30 -44.57 13.66
CA ARG A 24 15.45 -43.10 13.75
C ARG A 24 14.52 -42.40 12.77
N ALA A 25 14.55 -42.76 11.49
CA ALA A 25 13.70 -42.13 10.48
C ALA A 25 12.21 -42.22 10.85
N ARG A 26 11.74 -43.37 11.35
CA ARG A 26 10.37 -43.55 11.84
C ARG A 26 10.04 -42.66 13.03
N ARG A 27 10.95 -42.50 13.99
CA ARG A 27 10.76 -41.55 15.11
C ARG A 27 10.70 -40.10 14.66
N TRP A 28 11.52 -39.72 13.69
CA TRP A 28 11.50 -38.38 13.11
C TRP A 28 10.22 -38.12 12.29
N MET A 29 9.75 -39.11 11.52
CA MET A 29 8.50 -39.01 10.75
C MET A 29 7.25 -39.09 11.64
N GLY A 30 7.32 -39.77 12.77
CA GLY A 30 6.23 -39.89 13.75
C GLY A 30 6.22 -38.80 14.82
N ALA A 31 7.23 -37.93 14.85
CA ALA A 31 7.22 -36.76 15.72
C ALA A 31 6.13 -35.80 15.21
N PRO A 32 5.16 -35.38 16.04
CA PRO A 32 4.23 -34.35 15.63
C PRO A 32 5.03 -33.11 15.24
N GLY A 33 4.77 -32.61 14.04
CA GLY A 33 5.28 -31.30 13.64
C GLY A 33 4.82 -30.23 14.62
N PRO A 34 5.46 -29.06 14.66
CA PRO A 34 4.89 -27.93 15.39
C PRO A 34 3.44 -27.76 14.98
N ALA A 35 2.54 -27.59 15.97
CA ALA A 35 1.13 -27.40 15.70
C ALA A 35 0.96 -26.24 14.70
N ALA A 36 0.09 -26.43 13.71
CA ALA A 36 -0.25 -25.34 12.82
C ALA A 36 -0.80 -24.17 13.65
N PRO A 37 -0.37 -22.93 13.38
CA PRO A 37 -0.86 -21.77 14.12
C PRO A 37 -2.38 -21.69 13.98
N THR A 38 -3.06 -21.41 15.08
CA THR A 38 -4.50 -21.16 15.05
C THR A 38 -4.81 -19.84 14.34
N ALA A 39 -6.06 -19.62 13.94
CA ALA A 39 -6.48 -18.33 13.38
C ALA A 39 -6.19 -17.18 14.35
N ALA A 40 -6.43 -17.37 15.65
CA ALA A 40 -6.10 -16.42 16.70
C ALA A 40 -4.60 -16.12 16.79
N ASP A 41 -3.73 -17.14 16.68
CA ASP A 41 -2.28 -16.95 16.66
C ASP A 41 -1.83 -16.12 15.44
N VAL A 42 -2.44 -16.36 14.28
CA VAL A 42 -2.16 -15.59 13.05
C VAL A 42 -2.61 -14.14 13.23
N VAL A 43 -3.83 -13.90 13.72
CA VAL A 43 -4.36 -12.54 13.97
C VAL A 43 -3.49 -11.80 14.98
N ALA A 44 -3.10 -12.42 16.09
CA ALA A 44 -2.23 -11.81 17.08
C ALA A 44 -0.85 -11.44 16.49
N ARG A 45 -0.29 -12.31 15.64
CA ARG A 45 0.97 -12.02 14.93
C ARG A 45 0.82 -10.88 13.92
N LEU A 46 -0.29 -10.85 13.16
CA LEU A 46 -0.59 -9.75 12.24
C LEU A 46 -0.77 -8.44 12.99
N ALA A 47 -1.47 -8.44 14.12
CA ALA A 47 -1.63 -7.26 14.97
C ALA A 47 -0.27 -6.75 15.48
N ALA A 48 0.59 -7.64 15.98
CA ALA A 48 1.91 -7.27 16.47
C ALA A 48 2.85 -6.75 15.37
N VAL A 49 2.91 -7.44 14.21
CA VAL A 49 3.75 -7.02 13.07
C VAL A 49 3.20 -5.74 12.45
N GLY A 50 1.89 -5.70 12.20
CA GLY A 50 1.19 -4.56 11.63
C GLY A 50 1.31 -3.33 12.52
N GLY A 51 1.19 -3.48 13.84
CA GLY A 51 1.39 -2.38 14.78
C GLY A 51 2.79 -1.79 14.74
N ARG A 52 3.84 -2.63 14.63
CA ARG A 52 5.22 -2.15 14.48
C ARG A 52 5.46 -1.45 13.15
N LEU A 53 4.90 -1.97 12.05
CA LEU A 53 5.06 -1.37 10.73
C LEU A 53 4.21 -0.10 10.55
N ALA A 54 3.06 -0.02 11.21
CA ALA A 54 2.18 1.15 11.20
C ALA A 54 2.69 2.33 12.05
N ALA A 55 3.68 2.09 12.91
CA ALA A 55 4.39 3.12 13.65
C ALA A 55 5.66 3.50 12.88
N PRO A 56 5.60 4.43 11.92
CA PRO A 56 6.77 4.78 11.13
C PRO A 56 7.89 5.28 12.04
N ALA A 57 9.12 4.80 11.81
CA ALA A 57 10.30 5.50 12.30
C ALA A 57 10.34 6.85 11.56
N PRO A 58 10.18 7.99 12.26
CA PRO A 58 10.02 9.27 11.57
C PRO A 58 11.21 9.60 10.68
N GLY A 59 10.96 9.96 9.43
CA GLY A 59 11.97 10.60 8.59
C GLY A 59 13.08 9.71 8.01
N VAL A 60 12.94 8.38 7.99
CA VAL A 60 14.05 7.48 7.59
C VAL A 60 13.85 6.74 6.26
N THR A 61 12.63 6.68 5.71
CA THR A 61 12.35 5.85 4.54
C THR A 61 12.32 6.67 3.25
N ALA A 62 13.26 6.43 2.34
CA ALA A 62 13.26 7.02 1.01
C ALA A 62 12.14 6.40 0.14
N LEU A 63 11.07 7.17 -0.12
CA LEU A 63 9.85 6.68 -0.79
C LEU A 63 9.92 6.65 -2.33
N THR A 64 11.06 7.02 -2.94
CA THR A 64 11.23 7.02 -4.40
C THR A 64 11.77 5.70 -4.95
N GLY A 65 12.56 4.97 -4.15
CA GLY A 65 13.21 3.71 -4.56
C GLY A 65 12.40 2.44 -4.27
N ALA A 66 11.67 2.41 -3.15
CA ALA A 66 10.85 1.28 -2.74
C ALA A 66 9.55 1.77 -2.05
N PRO A 67 8.44 1.02 -2.16
CA PRO A 67 7.22 1.37 -1.47
C PRO A 67 7.36 1.20 0.05
N ALA A 68 6.70 2.08 0.81
CA ALA A 68 6.55 1.95 2.25
C ALA A 68 5.19 1.32 2.60
N PRO A 69 5.10 0.52 3.67
CA PRO A 69 3.83 0.01 4.17
C PRO A 69 3.07 1.12 4.91
N ILE A 70 2.01 1.63 4.30
CA ILE A 70 1.19 2.71 4.87
C ILE A 70 -0.14 2.15 5.35
N ARG A 71 -0.48 2.46 6.61
CA ARG A 71 -1.75 2.06 7.22
C ARG A 71 -2.92 2.80 6.59
N VAL A 72 -3.97 2.05 6.24
CA VAL A 72 -5.23 2.57 5.70
C VAL A 72 -6.44 2.29 6.60
N GLY A 73 -6.32 1.37 7.56
CA GLY A 73 -7.42 0.98 8.42
C GLY A 73 -7.08 -0.18 9.35
N GLU A 74 -8.12 -0.72 9.98
CA GLU A 74 -8.08 -1.91 10.85
C GLU A 74 -8.98 -2.99 10.25
N ALA A 75 -8.42 -4.17 9.96
CA ALA A 75 -9.20 -5.35 9.62
C ALA A 75 -9.82 -5.94 10.88
N THR A 76 -11.07 -6.38 10.81
CA THR A 76 -11.77 -7.00 11.94
C THR A 76 -12.14 -8.44 11.61
N THR A 77 -11.75 -9.37 12.46
CA THR A 77 -12.10 -10.81 12.37
C THR A 77 -12.79 -11.26 13.66
N LEU A 78 -13.23 -12.51 13.71
CA LEU A 78 -13.78 -13.10 14.94
C LEU A 78 -12.73 -13.25 16.05
N ASP A 79 -11.46 -13.39 15.68
CA ASP A 79 -10.35 -13.64 16.61
C ASP A 79 -9.59 -12.37 17.01
N GLY A 80 -10.00 -11.19 16.50
CA GLY A 80 -9.41 -9.90 16.84
C GLY A 80 -9.30 -8.93 15.65
N GLY A 81 -8.51 -7.87 15.85
CA GLY A 81 -8.21 -6.89 14.80
C GLY A 81 -6.74 -6.87 14.44
N PHE A 82 -6.42 -6.40 13.24
CA PHE A 82 -5.05 -6.06 12.87
C PHE A 82 -4.99 -4.87 11.90
N PRO A 83 -3.92 -4.05 11.95
CA PRO A 83 -3.74 -2.94 11.02
C PRO A 83 -3.59 -3.42 9.58
N VAL A 84 -4.27 -2.75 8.65
CA VAL A 84 -4.13 -3.01 7.21
C VAL A 84 -3.16 -2.01 6.62
N LEU A 85 -2.12 -2.53 6.00
CA LEU A 85 -1.02 -1.78 5.39
C LEU A 85 -1.04 -2.01 3.88
N VAL A 86 -0.85 -0.95 3.10
CA VAL A 86 -0.73 -1.01 1.64
C VAL A 86 0.59 -0.37 1.20
N PRO A 87 1.25 -0.87 0.15
CA PRO A 87 2.48 -0.26 -0.36
C PRO A 87 2.17 1.06 -1.06
N LEU A 88 2.85 2.14 -0.67
CA LEU A 88 2.76 3.46 -1.33
C LEU A 88 4.16 4.08 -1.51
N GLY A 89 4.30 4.88 -2.57
CA GLY A 89 5.63 5.30 -3.06
C GLY A 89 6.28 4.19 -3.89
N GLY A 90 7.49 4.42 -4.39
CA GLY A 90 8.23 3.42 -5.19
C GLY A 90 7.46 2.91 -6.42
N GLY A 91 6.58 3.74 -7.00
CA GLY A 91 5.70 3.35 -8.12
C GLY A 91 4.42 2.61 -7.72
N CYS A 92 4.10 2.53 -6.43
CA CYS A 92 2.81 2.01 -5.93
C CYS A 92 1.83 3.14 -5.61
N HIS A 93 0.56 2.88 -5.90
CA HIS A 93 -0.51 3.86 -5.89
C HIS A 93 -1.75 3.35 -5.13
N LEU A 94 -2.72 4.24 -4.89
CA LEU A 94 -3.98 3.91 -4.23
C LEU A 94 -5.16 4.38 -5.07
N THR A 95 -6.18 3.54 -5.24
CA THR A 95 -7.47 3.94 -5.77
C THR A 95 -8.59 3.67 -4.77
N VAL A 96 -9.60 4.53 -4.77
CA VAL A 96 -10.84 4.37 -3.98
C VAL A 96 -12.02 4.56 -4.91
N ASP A 97 -13.02 3.68 -4.84
CA ASP A 97 -14.20 3.72 -5.73
C ASP A 97 -15.23 4.81 -5.37
N ALA A 98 -15.17 5.33 -4.15
CA ALA A 98 -15.90 6.49 -3.66
C ALA A 98 -14.99 7.74 -3.65
N ASP A 99 -15.60 8.93 -3.74
CA ASP A 99 -14.89 10.21 -3.68
C ASP A 99 -15.02 10.90 -2.30
N ALA A 100 -14.29 11.99 -2.11
CA ALA A 100 -14.18 12.72 -0.86
C ALA A 100 -15.46 13.44 -0.41
N ARG A 101 -16.56 13.39 -1.19
CA ARG A 101 -17.88 13.77 -0.67
C ARG A 101 -18.38 12.77 0.38
N ASP A 102 -17.90 11.53 0.33
CA ASP A 102 -17.97 10.63 1.48
C ASP A 102 -16.87 11.04 2.49
N PRO A 103 -17.23 11.45 3.71
CA PRO A 103 -16.26 11.96 4.69
C PRO A 103 -15.16 10.94 5.01
N ARG A 104 -15.47 9.64 4.95
CA ARG A 104 -14.50 8.56 5.22
C ARG A 104 -13.36 8.55 4.20
N VAL A 105 -13.66 8.92 2.95
CA VAL A 105 -12.65 9.00 1.89
C VAL A 105 -11.78 10.23 2.09
N GLY A 106 -12.37 11.39 2.39
CA GLY A 106 -11.62 12.61 2.69
C GLY A 106 -10.67 12.43 3.87
N GLU A 107 -11.16 11.84 4.96
CA GLU A 107 -10.38 11.49 6.15
C GLU A 107 -9.25 10.50 5.85
N LEU A 108 -9.55 9.43 5.10
CA LEU A 108 -8.54 8.47 4.67
C LEU A 108 -7.42 9.15 3.85
N LEU A 109 -7.77 9.97 2.85
CA LEU A 109 -6.78 10.64 2.00
C LEU A 109 -5.84 11.51 2.85
N ARG A 110 -6.39 12.27 3.79
CA ARG A 110 -5.59 13.10 4.72
C ARG A 110 -4.70 12.25 5.62
N ALA A 111 -5.25 11.20 6.22
CA ALA A 111 -4.50 10.28 7.08
C ALA A 111 -3.33 9.61 6.33
N VAL A 112 -3.55 9.17 5.09
CA VAL A 112 -2.53 8.56 4.24
C VAL A 112 -1.43 9.58 3.88
N VAL A 113 -1.80 10.82 3.51
CA VAL A 113 -0.84 11.89 3.23
C VAL A 113 0.05 12.15 4.45
N LEU A 114 -0.56 12.30 5.63
CA LEU A 114 0.18 12.56 6.87
C LEU A 114 1.15 11.41 7.21
N ARG A 115 0.75 10.16 6.98
CA ARG A 115 1.61 8.99 7.21
C ARG A 115 2.76 8.90 6.22
N LEU A 116 2.51 9.19 4.94
CA LEU A 116 3.56 9.27 3.93
C LEU A 116 4.61 10.33 4.31
N LEU A 117 4.15 11.52 4.68
CA LEU A 117 5.02 12.62 5.10
C LEU A 117 5.79 12.29 6.38
N ALA A 118 5.16 11.66 7.37
CA ALA A 118 5.84 11.24 8.60
C ALA A 118 6.88 10.15 8.37
N THR A 119 6.69 9.32 7.33
CA THR A 119 7.60 8.20 7.00
C THR A 119 8.86 8.67 6.25
N ALA A 120 8.74 9.73 5.45
CA ALA A 120 9.81 10.19 4.58
C ALA A 120 10.72 11.25 5.24
N PRO A 121 12.01 11.32 4.88
CA PRO A 121 12.87 12.41 5.29
C PRO A 121 12.29 13.78 4.89
N PRO A 122 12.44 14.83 5.71
CA PRO A 122 12.01 16.18 5.35
C PRO A 122 12.58 16.63 4.00
N GLY A 123 11.76 17.29 3.19
CA GLY A 123 12.15 17.79 1.87
C GLY A 123 12.25 16.75 0.75
N THR A 124 11.96 15.47 1.01
CA THR A 124 11.97 14.42 -0.03
C THR A 124 10.59 14.12 -0.62
N VAL A 125 9.54 14.75 -0.10
CA VAL A 125 8.16 14.55 -0.53
C VAL A 125 7.46 15.90 -0.66
N ARG A 126 6.80 16.10 -1.81
CA ARG A 126 5.85 17.18 -2.05
C ARG A 126 4.48 16.63 -2.31
N VAL A 127 3.45 17.37 -1.88
CA VAL A 127 2.05 16.98 -2.05
C VAL A 127 1.34 18.03 -2.89
N ALA A 128 0.52 17.59 -3.84
CA ALA A 128 -0.39 18.47 -4.57
C ALA A 128 -1.79 17.86 -4.63
N GLY A 129 -2.80 18.67 -4.30
CA GLY A 129 -4.20 18.25 -4.26
C GLY A 129 -5.00 18.68 -5.49
N ILE A 130 -5.97 17.86 -5.87
CA ILE A 130 -7.04 18.19 -6.83
C ILE A 130 -8.38 17.98 -6.12
N ASP A 131 -9.19 19.05 -6.01
CA ASP A 131 -10.53 19.00 -5.45
C ASP A 131 -11.44 20.04 -6.12
N THR A 132 -11.91 19.69 -7.31
CA THR A 132 -12.83 20.50 -8.10
C THR A 132 -14.28 20.42 -7.61
N VAL A 133 -14.62 19.38 -6.83
CA VAL A 133 -15.99 19.09 -6.42
C VAL A 133 -16.34 19.82 -5.12
N ALA A 134 -15.43 19.88 -4.17
CA ALA A 134 -15.61 20.60 -2.91
C ALA A 134 -14.76 21.87 -2.82
N PHE A 135 -14.22 22.35 -3.95
CA PHE A 135 -13.44 23.59 -4.05
C PHE A 135 -12.29 23.68 -3.02
N GLY A 136 -11.55 22.57 -2.86
CA GLY A 136 -10.43 22.48 -1.93
C GLY A 136 -10.81 22.18 -0.48
N ALA A 137 -12.10 22.11 -0.14
CA ALA A 137 -12.54 21.88 1.24
C ALA A 137 -11.99 20.58 1.85
N THR A 138 -11.74 19.55 1.02
CA THR A 138 -11.15 18.27 1.44
C THR A 138 -9.78 18.46 2.12
N PHE A 139 -9.02 19.48 1.72
CA PHE A 139 -7.66 19.72 2.18
C PHE A 139 -7.54 20.81 3.24
N LEU A 140 -8.63 21.49 3.61
CA LEU A 140 -8.62 22.55 4.64
C LEU A 140 -7.98 22.10 5.98
N PRO A 141 -8.24 20.88 6.51
CA PRO A 141 -7.59 20.43 7.73
C PRO A 141 -6.06 20.30 7.62
N LEU A 142 -5.52 20.27 6.41
CA LEU A 142 -4.07 20.21 6.13
C LEU A 142 -3.43 21.58 5.95
N ARG A 143 -4.13 22.68 6.28
CA ARG A 143 -3.61 24.05 6.16
C ARG A 143 -2.21 24.24 6.76
N PRO A 144 -1.84 23.67 7.92
CA PRO A 144 -0.48 23.79 8.44
C PRO A 144 0.61 23.28 7.47
N LEU A 145 0.32 22.24 6.67
CA LEU A 145 1.26 21.72 5.66
C LEU A 145 1.39 22.64 4.46
N LEU A 146 0.32 23.37 4.10
CA LEU A 146 0.35 24.39 3.06
C LEU A 146 1.21 25.57 3.52
N ASP A 147 1.02 26.02 4.77
CA ASP A 147 1.81 27.12 5.35
C ASP A 147 3.30 26.74 5.50
N ALA A 148 3.60 25.45 5.74
CA ALA A 148 4.96 24.91 5.75
C ALA A 148 5.57 24.69 4.35
N GLY A 149 4.81 24.90 3.27
CA GLY A 149 5.27 24.72 1.89
C GLY A 149 5.38 23.27 1.40
N VAL A 150 4.95 22.29 2.20
CA VAL A 150 4.98 20.86 1.85
C VAL A 150 3.80 20.48 0.93
N LEU A 151 2.64 21.08 1.18
CA LEU A 151 1.44 20.95 0.36
C LEU A 151 1.33 22.17 -0.55
N ALA A 152 1.23 21.96 -1.86
CA ALA A 152 0.93 23.04 -2.81
C ALA A 152 -0.55 23.48 -2.71
N PRO A 153 -0.91 24.70 -3.14
CA PRO A 153 -2.32 25.10 -3.28
C PRO A 153 -3.11 24.06 -4.09
N THR A 154 -4.29 23.69 -3.57
CA THR A 154 -5.15 22.71 -4.22
C THR A 154 -5.68 23.26 -5.55
N ALA A 155 -5.60 22.47 -6.61
CA ALA A 155 -6.26 22.78 -7.88
C ALA A 155 -7.77 22.56 -7.74
N THR A 156 -8.54 23.60 -8.01
CA THR A 156 -10.01 23.64 -7.85
C THR A 156 -10.74 23.91 -9.17
N THR A 157 -10.03 24.39 -10.19
CA THR A 157 -10.58 24.65 -11.53
C THR A 157 -9.96 23.73 -12.59
N ALA A 158 -10.64 23.56 -13.73
CA ALA A 158 -10.12 22.76 -14.84
C ALA A 158 -8.76 23.25 -15.37
N ALA A 159 -8.55 24.58 -15.40
CA ALA A 159 -7.28 25.17 -15.83
C ALA A 159 -6.15 24.87 -14.84
N GLU A 160 -6.43 24.98 -13.53
CA GLU A 160 -5.46 24.63 -12.48
C GLU A 160 -5.12 23.14 -12.51
N VAL A 161 -6.12 22.27 -12.72
CA VAL A 161 -5.92 20.82 -12.84
C VAL A 161 -5.03 20.50 -14.04
N ALA A 162 -5.31 21.11 -15.20
CA ALA A 162 -4.49 20.92 -16.39
C ALA A 162 -3.03 21.35 -16.17
N ALA A 163 -2.82 22.53 -15.57
CA ALA A 163 -1.51 23.06 -15.26
C ALA A 163 -0.75 22.21 -14.23
N LEU A 164 -1.45 21.70 -13.21
CA LEU A 164 -0.87 20.81 -12.21
C LEU A 164 -0.42 19.49 -12.84
N LEU A 165 -1.25 18.88 -13.70
CA LEU A 165 -0.87 17.67 -14.42
C LEU A 165 0.29 17.90 -15.40
N ASP A 166 0.35 19.06 -16.07
CA ASP A 166 1.52 19.42 -16.90
C ASP A 166 2.79 19.50 -16.05
N SER A 167 2.68 20.04 -14.83
CA SER A 167 3.79 20.08 -13.88
C SER A 167 4.19 18.70 -13.38
N ALA A 168 3.23 17.83 -13.09
CA ALA A 168 3.49 16.46 -12.65
C ALA A 168 4.17 15.63 -13.75
N GLU A 169 3.79 15.80 -15.00
CA GLU A 169 4.44 15.14 -16.13
C GLU A 169 5.88 15.65 -16.34
N ARG A 170 6.13 16.95 -16.14
CA ARG A 170 7.50 17.48 -16.16
C ARG A 170 8.33 16.93 -15.00
N HIS A 171 7.75 16.84 -13.80
CA HIS A 171 8.38 16.21 -12.63
C HIS A 171 8.79 14.77 -12.94
N ALA A 172 7.87 13.97 -13.48
CA ALA A 172 8.13 12.57 -13.81
C ALA A 172 9.30 12.41 -14.80
N ARG A 173 9.34 13.22 -15.87
CA ARG A 173 10.45 13.20 -16.83
C ARG A 173 11.78 13.60 -16.19
N ALA A 174 11.80 14.68 -15.41
CA ALA A 174 13.01 15.13 -14.72
C ALA A 174 13.51 14.08 -13.71
N ALA A 175 12.60 13.43 -12.97
CA ALA A 175 12.95 12.39 -12.01
C ALA A 175 13.58 11.16 -12.67
N GLN A 176 13.10 10.77 -13.86
CA GLN A 176 13.65 9.66 -14.63
C GLN A 176 15.11 9.89 -15.04
N GLU A 177 15.48 11.15 -15.33
CA GLU A 177 16.83 11.56 -15.70
C GLU A 177 17.72 11.84 -14.48
N ALA A 178 17.13 12.12 -13.32
CA ALA A 178 17.85 12.43 -12.08
C ALA A 178 18.51 11.19 -11.46
N ASP A 179 19.60 11.45 -10.72
CA ASP A 179 20.21 10.48 -9.80
C ASP A 179 19.15 9.97 -8.81
N PRO A 180 18.96 8.64 -8.67
CA PRO A 180 18.06 8.06 -7.67
C PRO A 180 18.13 8.68 -6.28
N ALA A 181 19.31 9.08 -5.80
CA ALA A 181 19.49 9.66 -4.48
C ALA A 181 18.95 11.10 -4.35
N ALA A 182 18.80 11.81 -5.47
CA ALA A 182 18.33 13.20 -5.51
C ALA A 182 16.84 13.34 -5.87
N ARG A 183 16.14 12.21 -6.09
CA ARG A 183 14.72 12.23 -6.49
C ARG A 183 13.82 12.64 -5.33
N GLU A 184 12.95 13.59 -5.62
CA GLU A 184 11.83 13.96 -4.77
C GLU A 184 10.56 13.23 -5.21
N LEU A 185 9.80 12.69 -4.26
CA LEU A 185 8.49 12.08 -4.53
C LEU A 185 7.41 13.17 -4.64
N LEU A 186 6.68 13.17 -5.76
CA LEU A 186 5.46 13.96 -5.91
C LEU A 186 4.23 13.08 -5.60
N VAL A 187 3.50 13.42 -4.54
CA VAL A 187 2.23 12.78 -4.17
C VAL A 187 1.07 13.61 -4.74
N LEU A 188 0.35 13.03 -5.69
CA LEU A 188 -0.88 13.61 -6.26
C LEU A 188 -2.09 13.05 -5.55
N VAL A 189 -2.89 13.92 -4.92
CA VAL A 189 -4.08 13.52 -4.16
C VAL A 189 -5.32 14.04 -4.88
N VAL A 190 -6.13 13.13 -5.41
CA VAL A 190 -7.29 13.46 -6.24
C VAL A 190 -8.56 13.11 -5.48
N ALA A 191 -9.24 14.14 -4.99
CA ALA A 191 -10.38 14.00 -4.09
C ALA A 191 -11.63 13.41 -4.77
N ALA A 192 -11.75 13.56 -6.09
CA ALA A 192 -12.81 12.97 -6.90
C ALA A 192 -12.31 12.70 -8.32
N ALA A 193 -12.83 11.66 -8.96
CA ALA A 193 -12.39 11.26 -10.31
C ALA A 193 -12.59 12.43 -11.30
N PRO A 194 -11.52 12.87 -11.99
CA PRO A 194 -11.60 13.96 -12.94
C PRO A 194 -12.19 13.49 -14.28
N GLY A 195 -12.26 14.40 -15.26
CA GLY A 195 -12.71 14.06 -16.60
C GLY A 195 -11.85 12.98 -17.27
N PRO A 196 -12.34 12.31 -18.33
CA PRO A 196 -11.64 11.19 -18.98
C PRO A 196 -10.21 11.53 -19.44
N ARG A 197 -9.99 12.76 -19.90
CA ARG A 197 -8.66 13.22 -20.33
C ARG A 197 -7.68 13.25 -19.17
N GLU A 198 -8.05 13.92 -18.08
CA GLU A 198 -7.24 14.01 -16.87
C GLU A 198 -7.02 12.64 -16.24
N LEU A 199 -8.04 11.77 -16.27
CA LEU A 199 -7.93 10.39 -15.79
C LEU A 199 -6.91 9.59 -16.60
N ALA A 200 -6.90 9.72 -17.93
CA ALA A 200 -5.91 9.07 -18.79
C ALA A 200 -4.48 9.56 -18.51
N ARG A 201 -4.31 10.85 -18.21
CA ARG A 201 -3.01 11.44 -17.82
C ARG A 201 -2.54 10.89 -16.47
N LEU A 202 -3.43 10.81 -15.48
CA LEU A 202 -3.13 10.18 -14.19
C LEU A 202 -2.75 8.71 -14.37
N ALA A 203 -3.48 7.96 -15.19
CA ALA A 203 -3.15 6.58 -15.50
C ALA A 203 -1.75 6.47 -16.15
N ALA A 204 -1.41 7.34 -17.11
CA ALA A 204 -0.08 7.37 -17.70
C ALA A 204 1.02 7.63 -16.66
N LEU A 205 0.81 8.55 -15.71
CA LEU A 205 1.74 8.79 -14.61
C LEU A 205 1.91 7.54 -13.73
N THR A 206 0.84 6.80 -13.46
CA THR A 206 0.92 5.56 -12.66
C THR A 206 1.61 4.40 -13.38
N HIS A 207 1.64 4.40 -14.72
CA HIS A 207 2.37 3.40 -15.51
C HIS A 207 3.86 3.73 -15.69
N ALA A 208 4.29 4.95 -15.34
CA ALA A 208 5.67 5.38 -15.50
C ALA A 208 6.65 4.71 -14.50
N GLY A 209 6.12 3.99 -13.51
CA GLY A 209 6.89 3.19 -12.55
C GLY A 209 7.67 4.01 -11.51
N ALA A 210 8.51 3.34 -10.73
CA ALA A 210 9.22 3.94 -9.60
C ALA A 210 10.15 5.10 -10.00
N SER A 211 10.76 5.05 -11.19
CA SER A 211 11.69 6.09 -11.66
C SER A 211 11.03 7.45 -11.90
N ALA A 212 9.71 7.48 -12.11
CA ALA A 212 8.96 8.72 -12.24
C ALA A 212 8.83 9.49 -10.91
N ALA A 213 9.09 8.85 -9.77
CA ALA A 213 8.95 9.45 -8.44
C ALA A 213 7.59 10.18 -8.27
N VAL A 214 6.52 9.54 -8.72
CA VAL A 214 5.13 9.99 -8.51
C VAL A 214 4.38 8.93 -7.69
N CYS A 215 3.50 9.36 -6.80
CA CYS A 215 2.51 8.50 -6.15
C CYS A 215 1.12 9.13 -6.30
N VAL A 216 0.18 8.41 -6.90
CA VAL A 216 -1.21 8.87 -7.08
C VAL A 216 -2.11 8.23 -6.03
N LEU A 217 -2.87 9.06 -5.32
CA LEU A 217 -4.00 8.68 -4.48
C LEU A 217 -5.28 9.16 -5.18
N LEU A 218 -6.02 8.25 -5.80
CA LEU A 218 -7.15 8.57 -6.68
C LEU A 218 -8.48 8.10 -6.09
N ALA A 219 -9.32 9.03 -5.67
CA ALA A 219 -10.67 8.75 -5.21
C ALA A 219 -11.72 8.87 -6.34
N GLY A 220 -12.85 8.19 -6.17
CA GLY A 220 -13.93 8.11 -7.16
C GLY A 220 -13.64 7.20 -8.36
N HIS A 221 -12.54 6.45 -8.36
CA HIS A 221 -12.18 5.56 -9.47
C HIS A 221 -12.80 4.18 -9.29
N ARG A 222 -13.84 3.89 -10.07
CA ARG A 222 -14.45 2.56 -10.11
C ARG A 222 -13.61 1.60 -10.94
N ALA A 223 -12.83 0.75 -10.28
CA ALA A 223 -12.16 -0.37 -10.94
C ALA A 223 -13.20 -1.36 -11.50
N ALA A 224 -12.88 -2.00 -12.63
CA ALA A 224 -13.66 -3.12 -13.14
C ALA A 224 -13.60 -4.27 -12.11
N SER A 225 -14.75 -4.79 -11.68
CA SER A 225 -14.79 -5.84 -10.66
C SER A 225 -14.26 -7.17 -11.22
N PRO A 226 -13.32 -7.86 -10.53
CA PRO A 226 -12.95 -9.22 -10.89
C PRO A 226 -14.15 -10.14 -10.59
N GLY A 227 -14.62 -10.88 -11.61
CA GLY A 227 -15.74 -11.83 -11.48
C GLY A 227 -17.08 -11.37 -12.05
N GLY A 228 -17.19 -10.13 -12.53
CA GLY A 228 -18.38 -9.64 -13.23
C GLY A 228 -18.32 -9.87 -14.74
N ALA A 229 -18.51 -11.11 -15.20
CA ALA A 229 -18.92 -11.33 -16.59
C ALA A 229 -20.31 -10.68 -16.77
N GLY A 230 -20.36 -9.40 -17.17
CA GLY A 230 -21.61 -8.76 -17.61
C GLY A 230 -21.98 -7.40 -17.00
N GLN A 231 -21.25 -6.84 -16.04
CA GLN A 231 -21.43 -5.41 -15.71
C GLN A 231 -20.36 -4.61 -16.41
N GLN A 232 -20.66 -4.31 -17.67
CA GLN A 232 -19.91 -3.36 -18.50
C GLN A 232 -19.66 -2.10 -17.67
N SER A 233 -18.40 -1.65 -17.61
CA SER A 233 -18.12 -0.24 -17.37
C SER A 233 -19.12 0.57 -18.21
N PRO A 234 -19.77 1.61 -17.67
CA PRO A 234 -20.63 2.45 -18.49
C PRO A 234 -19.81 2.81 -19.74
N ALA A 235 -20.32 2.41 -20.90
CA ALA A 235 -19.65 2.58 -22.19
C ALA A 235 -19.23 4.05 -22.29
N GLY A 236 -17.93 4.35 -22.15
CA GLY A 236 -17.45 5.73 -22.12
C GLY A 236 -16.17 6.02 -21.33
N SER A 237 -15.65 5.12 -20.49
CA SER A 237 -14.30 5.34 -19.92
C SER A 237 -13.23 4.65 -20.77
N ASP A 238 -12.85 5.29 -21.89
CA ASP A 238 -11.72 4.88 -22.75
C ASP A 238 -10.34 5.11 -22.07
N ALA A 239 -10.34 5.63 -20.83
CA ALA A 239 -9.11 5.85 -20.08
C ALA A 239 -8.54 4.50 -19.59
N PRO A 240 -7.23 4.24 -19.79
CA PRO A 240 -6.61 3.03 -19.28
C PRO A 240 -6.71 2.97 -17.76
N PRO A 241 -6.79 1.77 -17.16
CA PRO A 241 -6.79 1.63 -15.72
C PRO A 241 -5.46 2.14 -15.12
N PRO A 242 -5.48 2.71 -13.91
CA PRO A 242 -4.27 3.06 -13.19
C PRO A 242 -3.31 1.86 -13.07
N GLY A 243 -2.03 2.09 -13.35
CA GLY A 243 -0.96 1.12 -13.14
C GLY A 243 -0.68 0.95 -11.65
N ALA A 244 -0.22 -0.25 -11.26
CA ALA A 244 0.31 -0.55 -9.93
C ALA A 244 -0.42 0.11 -8.73
N ALA A 245 -1.76 0.09 -8.74
CA ALA A 245 -2.59 0.67 -7.69
C ALA A 245 -3.28 -0.41 -6.84
N THR A 246 -3.22 -0.26 -5.51
CA THR A 246 -4.07 -1.03 -4.60
C THR A 246 -5.48 -0.43 -4.62
N ALA A 247 -6.50 -1.25 -4.85
CA ALA A 247 -7.88 -0.79 -4.95
C ALA A 247 -8.62 -0.93 -3.61
N LEU A 248 -9.23 0.17 -3.14
CA LEU A 248 -10.15 0.19 -2.01
C LEU A 248 -11.58 0.32 -2.54
N ARG A 249 -12.45 -0.57 -2.09
CA ARG A 249 -13.86 -0.56 -2.45
C ARG A 249 -14.72 -0.30 -1.22
N LEU A 250 -15.34 0.85 -1.15
CA LEU A 250 -16.12 1.28 0.00
C LEU A 250 -17.50 0.62 -0.03
N MET A 251 -17.78 -0.16 0.99
CA MET A 251 -19.09 -0.74 1.26
C MET A 251 -19.81 0.12 2.31
N GLN A 252 -20.98 -0.31 2.77
CA GLN A 252 -21.80 0.45 3.73
C GLN A 252 -21.00 0.87 4.97
N ARG A 253 -20.39 -0.07 5.69
CA ARG A 253 -19.69 0.18 6.98
C ARG A 253 -18.20 -0.14 6.97
N TYR A 254 -17.72 -0.79 5.93
CA TYR A 254 -16.32 -1.23 5.79
C TYR A 254 -15.85 -0.97 4.38
N ALA A 255 -14.53 -1.02 4.18
CA ALA A 255 -13.91 -1.15 2.89
C ALA A 255 -13.45 -2.59 2.66
N HIS A 256 -13.47 -2.99 1.40
CA HIS A 256 -12.74 -4.13 0.89
C HIS A 256 -11.41 -3.65 0.30
N VAL A 257 -10.32 -4.36 0.60
CA VAL A 257 -8.98 -4.01 0.11
C VAL A 257 -8.56 -5.05 -0.90
N GLY A 258 -8.33 -4.64 -2.15
CA GLY A 258 -7.80 -5.51 -3.20
C GLY A 258 -6.35 -5.90 -2.95
N ASP A 259 -5.85 -6.83 -3.76
CA ASP A 259 -4.44 -7.23 -3.69
C ASP A 259 -3.53 -6.08 -4.13
N PRO A 260 -2.52 -5.72 -3.32
CA PRO A 260 -1.56 -4.73 -3.72
C PRO A 260 -0.59 -5.33 -4.76
N PRO A 261 -0.17 -4.56 -5.77
CA PRO A 261 0.74 -5.04 -6.80
C PRO A 261 2.04 -5.59 -6.21
N GLY A 262 2.45 -6.78 -6.66
CA GLY A 262 3.66 -7.46 -6.21
C GLY A 262 3.59 -8.10 -4.82
N HIS A 263 2.55 -7.82 -4.02
CA HIS A 263 2.42 -8.30 -2.64
C HIS A 263 0.99 -8.77 -2.30
N PRO A 264 0.39 -9.68 -3.08
CA PRO A 264 -1.02 -10.02 -2.94
C PRO A 264 -1.34 -10.61 -1.55
N PHE A 265 -2.49 -10.24 -1.01
CA PHE A 265 -3.07 -10.84 0.19
C PHE A 265 -3.67 -12.22 -0.10
N SER A 266 -4.19 -12.41 -1.32
CA SER A 266 -4.85 -13.64 -1.76
C SER A 266 -4.14 -14.32 -2.94
N ALA A 267 -4.34 -15.63 -3.09
CA ALA A 267 -3.80 -16.36 -4.23
C ALA A 267 -4.66 -16.21 -5.51
N ASP A 268 -5.93 -15.85 -5.35
CA ASP A 268 -6.94 -15.79 -6.41
C ASP A 268 -7.22 -14.37 -6.91
N GLY A 269 -6.53 -13.35 -6.38
CA GLY A 269 -6.74 -11.96 -6.76
C GLY A 269 -7.95 -11.31 -6.07
N SER A 270 -8.61 -12.01 -5.14
CA SER A 270 -9.79 -11.49 -4.44
C SER A 270 -9.47 -10.35 -3.48
N GLY A 271 -8.23 -10.25 -2.97
CA GLY A 271 -7.82 -9.23 -2.01
C GLY A 271 -7.82 -9.73 -0.57
N LEU A 272 -7.85 -8.78 0.37
CA LEU A 272 -7.88 -9.09 1.78
C LEU A 272 -9.23 -9.71 2.17
N ALA A 273 -9.20 -10.95 2.66
CA ALA A 273 -10.37 -11.69 3.12
C ALA A 273 -10.88 -11.24 4.52
N ALA A 274 -10.90 -9.94 4.79
CA ALA A 274 -11.42 -9.36 6.02
C ALA A 274 -12.02 -7.97 5.77
N PRO A 275 -13.14 -7.61 6.43
CA PRO A 275 -13.68 -6.26 6.37
C PRO A 275 -12.73 -5.28 7.05
N VAL A 276 -12.55 -4.10 6.45
CA VAL A 276 -11.64 -3.07 6.96
C VAL A 276 -12.42 -1.83 7.36
N VAL A 277 -12.24 -1.38 8.60
CA VAL A 277 -12.66 -0.03 9.01
C VAL A 277 -11.53 0.91 8.61
N LEU A 278 -11.82 1.85 7.71
CA LEU A 278 -10.84 2.85 7.29
C LEU A 278 -10.46 3.75 8.47
N ASP A 279 -9.20 4.13 8.53
CA ASP A 279 -8.76 5.10 9.53
C ASP A 279 -9.39 6.47 9.24
N GLY A 280 -9.82 7.16 10.29
CA GLY A 280 -10.30 8.54 10.23
C GLY A 280 -9.18 9.58 10.28
N ASP A 281 -9.57 10.83 10.42
CA ASP A 281 -8.64 11.94 10.54
C ASP A 281 -7.70 11.82 11.74
N LEU A 282 -6.46 12.28 11.56
CA LEU A 282 -5.53 12.45 12.66
C LEU A 282 -5.85 13.75 13.42
N PRO A 283 -5.59 13.80 14.74
CA PRO A 283 -5.84 15.00 15.55
C PRO A 283 -5.16 16.25 14.95
N PRO A 284 -5.79 17.44 14.99
CA PRO A 284 -5.19 18.67 14.45
C PRO A 284 -3.81 19.01 15.03
N ALA A 285 -3.58 18.69 16.30
CA ALA A 285 -2.29 18.86 16.95
C ALA A 285 -1.18 18.01 16.30
N THR A 286 -1.51 16.80 15.82
CA THR A 286 -0.60 15.92 15.09
C THR A 286 -0.23 16.54 13.74
N VAL A 287 -1.20 17.12 13.04
CA VAL A 287 -0.96 17.83 11.76
C VAL A 287 -0.03 19.02 11.96
N ALA A 288 -0.30 19.84 12.97
CA ALA A 288 0.52 21.01 13.29
C ALA A 288 1.95 20.62 13.70
N ALA A 289 2.11 19.58 14.53
CA ALA A 289 3.42 19.09 14.94
C ALA A 289 4.24 18.56 13.75
N LEU A 290 3.60 17.81 12.85
CA LEU A 290 4.25 17.33 11.63
C LEU A 290 4.64 18.48 10.70
N ALA A 291 3.76 19.46 10.50
CA ALA A 291 4.05 20.63 9.69
C ALA A 291 5.25 21.42 10.22
N ALA A 292 5.33 21.64 11.55
CA ALA A 292 6.46 22.30 12.18
C ALA A 292 7.77 21.53 12.02
N HIS A 293 7.72 20.19 12.05
CA HIS A 293 8.89 19.33 11.83
C HIS A 293 9.39 19.38 10.37
N LEU A 294 8.49 19.56 9.41
CA LEU A 294 8.81 19.55 7.97
C LEU A 294 9.12 20.94 7.40
N ALA A 295 8.82 22.01 8.13
CA ALA A 295 9.08 23.36 7.67
C ALA A 295 10.59 23.56 7.41
N PRO A 296 10.96 24.28 6.33
CA PRO A 296 12.36 24.63 6.09
C PRO A 296 12.90 25.45 7.27
N ALA A 297 14.14 25.13 7.68
CA ALA A 297 14.86 25.82 8.74
C ALA A 297 15.25 27.25 8.38
#